data_AF-A0A1N6HEV8-F1
#
_entry.id   AF-A0A1N6HEV8-F1
#
_cell.length_a   1.000
_cell.length_b   1.000
_cell.length_c   1.000
_cell.angle_alpha   90.00
_cell.angle_beta   90.00
_cell.angle_gamma   90.00
#
_symmetry.space_group_name_H-M   'P 1'
#
loop_
_entity.id
_entity.type
_entity.pdbx_description
1 polymer ?
#
loop_
_entity_poly.entity_id
_entity_poly.type
_entity_poly.pdbx_seq_one_letter_code
_entity_poly.pdbx_strand_id
1 'polypeptide(L)' 'MEALIKQYDSELKAIEDAFRELVASEDPAKGIFHASEIHENRQKKNIAEVNRQFAVNRRNRLRMEAEPF' A
#
# COMPACT_ATOMS: atom_id res chain seq x y z
N MET A 1 -0.64 14.77 9.60
CA MET A 1 -0.26 13.33 9.70
C MET A 1 -1.46 12.42 9.48
N GLU A 2 -2.60 12.63 10.14
CA GLU A 2 -3.81 11.81 9.93
C GLU A 2 -4.27 11.77 8.46
N ALA A 3 -4.30 12.92 7.78
CA ALA A 3 -4.62 12.98 6.35
C ALA A 3 -3.64 12.17 5.47
N LEU A 4 -2.36 12.19 5.81
CA LEU A 4 -1.31 11.46 5.08
C LEU A 4 -1.43 9.94 5.29
N ILE A 5 -1.75 9.50 6.50
CA ILE A 5 -2.02 8.09 6.79
C ILE A 5 -3.24 7.61 6.00
N LYS A 6 -4.33 8.40 6.00
CA LYS A 6 -5.55 8.11 5.22
C LYS A 6 -5.30 8.05 3.72
N GLN A 7 -4.40 8.89 3.20
CA GLN A 7 -3.97 8.82 1.82
C GLN A 7 -3.28 7.47 1.53
N TYR A 8 -2.30 7.07 2.35
CA TYR A 8 -1.63 5.78 2.17
C TYR A 8 -2.59 4.59 2.34
N ASP A 9 -3.55 4.65 3.26
CA ASP A 9 -4.60 3.63 3.39
C ASP A 9 -5.42 3.48 2.08
N SER A 10 -5.73 4.62 1.44
CA SER A 10 -6.49 4.64 0.18
C SER A 10 -5.65 4.12 -0.99
N GLU A 11 -4.37 4.48 -1.04
CA GLU A 11 -3.40 3.97 -2.03
C GLU A 11 -3.21 2.46 -1.90
N LEU A 12 -3.04 1.94 -0.68
CA LEU A 12 -2.93 0.51 -0.42
C LEU A 12 -4.17 -0.25 -0.89
N LYS A 13 -5.36 0.28 -0.60
CA LYS A 13 -6.61 -0.30 -1.08
C LYS A 13 -6.66 -0.34 -2.61
N ALA A 14 -6.30 0.75 -3.28
CA ALA A 14 -6.29 0.80 -4.74
C ALA A 14 -5.30 -0.20 -5.35
N ILE A 15 -4.12 -0.37 -4.73
CA ILE A 15 -3.11 -1.35 -5.17
C ILE A 15 -3.64 -2.78 -5.02
N GLU A 16 -4.32 -3.09 -3.91
CA GLU A 16 -4.94 -4.40 -3.69
C GLU A 16 -6.09 -4.70 -4.65
N ASP A 17 -6.94 -3.71 -4.91
CA ASP A 17 -8.03 -3.85 -5.87
C ASP A 17 -7.47 -4.09 -7.29
N ALA A 18 -6.43 -3.34 -7.70
CA ALA A 18 -5.74 -3.58 -8.97
C ALA A 18 -5.04 -4.96 -9.04
N PHE A 19 -4.48 -5.45 -7.93
CA PHE A 19 -3.90 -6.80 -7.88
C PHE A 19 -4.97 -7.87 -8.12
N ARG A 20 -6.15 -7.72 -7.50
CA ARG A 20 -7.28 -8.65 -7.69
C ARG A 20 -7.76 -8.66 -9.13
N GLU A 21 -7.83 -7.48 -9.77
CA GLU A 21 -8.18 -7.36 -11.18
C GLU A 21 -7.17 -8.06 -12.08
N LEU A 22 -5.86 -7.87 -11.86
CA LEU A 22 -4.80 -8.53 -12.62
C LEU A 22 -4.85 -10.05 -12.50
N VAL A 23 -5.06 -10.58 -11.29
CA VAL A 23 -5.18 -12.04 -11.10
C VAL A 23 -6.46 -12.58 -11.74
N ALA A 24 -7.56 -11.82 -11.67
CA ALA A 24 -8.82 -12.22 -12.30
C ALA A 24 -8.78 -12.18 -13.84
N SER A 25 -7.88 -11.39 -14.43
CA SER A 25 -7.68 -11.33 -15.88
C SER A 25 -6.72 -12.38 -16.43
N GLU A 26 -6.00 -13.12 -15.58
CA GLU A 26 -5.18 -14.25 -16.02
C GLU A 26 -6.07 -15.37 -16.60
N ASP A 27 -5.65 -15.92 -17.73
CA ASP A 27 -6.30 -17.07 -18.38
C ASP A 27 -5.23 -18.12 -18.71
N PRO A 28 -4.99 -19.08 -17.80
CA PRO A 28 -3.98 -20.11 -18.01
C PRO A 28 -4.22 -20.97 -19.25
N ALA A 29 -5.48 -21.18 -19.65
CA ALA A 29 -5.80 -21.97 -20.84
C ALA A 29 -5.40 -21.26 -22.13
N LYS A 30 -5.37 -19.93 -22.12
CA LYS A 30 -4.86 -19.10 -23.22
C LYS A 30 -3.41 -18.66 -23.04
N GLY A 31 -2.74 -19.08 -21.96
CA GLY A 31 -1.38 -18.67 -21.62
C GLY A 31 -1.25 -17.18 -21.23
N ILE A 32 -2.33 -16.55 -20.79
CA ILE A 32 -2.34 -15.15 -20.36
C ILE A 32 -1.96 -15.10 -18.88
N PHE A 33 -0.82 -14.46 -18.59
CA PHE A 33 -0.29 -14.26 -17.24
C PHE A 33 0.23 -12.83 -17.11
N HIS A 34 0.09 -12.26 -15.91
CA HIS A 34 0.46 -10.87 -15.61
C HIS A 34 1.59 -10.80 -14.57
N ALA A 35 2.57 -11.70 -14.66
CA ALA A 35 3.60 -11.87 -13.65
C ALA A 35 4.43 -10.59 -13.40
N SER A 36 4.72 -9.81 -14.46
CA SER A 36 5.48 -8.56 -14.35
C SER A 36 4.66 -7.49 -13.63
N GLU A 37 3.41 -7.33 -14.03
CA GLU A 37 2.47 -6.35 -13.47
C GLU A 37 2.15 -6.68 -12.00
N ILE A 38 2.00 -7.97 -11.68
CA ILE A 38 1.86 -8.45 -10.31
C ILE A 38 3.11 -8.12 -9.49
N HIS A 39 4.31 -8.32 -10.05
CA HIS A 39 5.55 -7.99 -9.35
C HIS A 39 5.64 -6.49 -9.06
N GLU A 40 5.37 -5.65 -10.06
CA GLU A 40 5.35 -4.19 -9.90
C GLU A 40 4.30 -3.73 -8.89
N ASN A 41 3.11 -4.33 -8.90
CA ASN A 41 2.06 -4.04 -7.93
C ASN A 41 2.53 -4.35 -6.49
N ARG A 42 3.22 -5.49 -6.28
CA ARG A 42 3.83 -5.83 -4.98
C ARG A 42 4.90 -4.83 -4.55
N GLN A 43 5.74 -4.35 -5.48
CA GLN A 43 6.73 -3.31 -5.17
C GLN A 43 6.05 -2.01 -4.73
N LYS A 44 5.00 -1.58 -5.44
CA LYS A 44 4.20 -0.40 -5.08
C LYS A 44 3.57 -0.55 -3.70
N LYS A 45 3.01 -1.74 -3.40
CA LYS A 45 2.45 -2.05 -2.08
C LYS A 45 3.49 -1.89 -0.97
N ASN A 46 4.66 -2.51 -1.12
CA ASN A 46 5.74 -2.43 -0.14
C ASN A 46 6.15 -0.98 0.16
N ILE A 47 6.29 -0.15 -0.89
CA ILE A 47 6.65 1.27 -0.73
C ILE A 47 5.57 2.02 0.06
N ALA A 48 4.29 1.81 -0.28
CA ALA A 48 3.18 2.46 0.41
C ALA A 48 3.07 2.03 1.89
N GLU A 49 3.27 0.74 2.20
CA GLU A 49 3.26 0.23 3.58
C GLU A 49 4.37 0.86 4.43
N VAL A 50 5.58 0.93 3.90
CA VAL A 50 6.73 1.54 4.59
C VAL A 50 6.47 3.02 4.86
N ASN A 51 6.02 3.77 3.85
CA ASN A 51 5.73 5.19 3.99
C ASN A 51 4.61 5.46 5.00
N ARG A 52 3.56 4.63 4.99
CA ARG A 52 2.50 4.65 5.99
C ARG A 52 3.04 4.45 7.40
N GLN A 53 3.91 3.46 7.60
CA GLN A 53 4.48 3.18 8.91
C GLN A 53 5.32 4.36 9.42
N PHE A 54 6.11 5.00 8.54
CA PHE A 54 6.83 6.22 8.90
C PHE A 54 5.89 7.36 9.31
N ALA A 55 4.77 7.54 8.61
CA ALA A 55 3.78 8.56 8.95
C ALA A 55 3.13 8.29 10.32
N VAL A 56 2.78 7.03 10.61
CA VAL A 56 2.25 6.60 11.92
C VAL A 56 3.27 6.84 13.03
N ASN A 57 4.51 6.40 12.85
CA ASN A 57 5.58 6.58 13.83
C ASN A 57 5.82 8.06 14.14
N ARG A 58 5.88 8.90 13.10
CA ARG A 58 6.05 10.35 13.27
C ARG A 58 4.86 10.99 13.99
N ARG A 59 3.63 10.56 13.70
CA ARG A 59 2.45 11.02 14.46
C ARG A 59 2.57 10.66 15.95
N ASN A 60 2.92 9.41 16.25
CA ASN A 60 3.02 8.93 17.64
C ASN A 60 4.12 9.68 18.40
N ARG A 61 5.27 9.94 17.76
CA ARG A 61 6.35 10.75 18.33
C ARG A 61 5.88 12.16 18.70
N LEU A 62 5.20 12.84 17.78
CA LEU A 62 4.66 14.19 18.02
C LEU A 62 3.65 14.22 19.18
N ARG A 63 2.85 13.16 19.36
CA ARG A 63 1.92 13.05 20.50
C ARG A 63 2.68 12.93 21.82
N MET A 64 3.73 12.12 21.88
CA MET A 64 4.57 12.00 23.07
C MET A 64 5.31 13.30 23.40
N GLU A 65 5.74 14.06 22.39
CA GLU A 65 6.38 15.37 22.58
C GLU A 65 5.39 16.44 23.10
N ALA A 66 4.10 16.33 22.75
CA ALA A 66 3.06 17.29 23.13
C ALA A 66 2.46 17.02 24.52
N GLU A 67 2.51 15.79 25.00
CA GLU A 67 2.11 15.39 26.35
C GLU A 67 3.32 14.79 27.10
N PRO A 68 4.34 15.60 27.43
CA PRO A 68 5.39 15.17 28.33
C PRO A 68 4.76 15.00 29.71
N PHE A 69 4.97 13.83 30.30
CA PHE A 69 4.60 13.44 31.66
C PHE A 69 4.78 14.55 32.70
#